data_AF-A0A2H0PPI2-F1
#
_entry.id   AF-A0A2H0PPI2-F1
#
_cell.length_a   1.000
_cell.length_b   1.000
_cell.length_c   1.000
_cell.angle_alpha   90.00
_cell.angle_beta   90.00
_cell.angle_gamma   90.00
#
_symmetry.space_group_name_H-M   'P 1'
#
loop_
_entity.id
_entity.type
_entity.pdbx_description
1 polymer ?
#
loop_
_entity_poly.entity_id
_entity_poly.type
_entity_poly.pdbx_seq_one_letter_code
_entity_poly.pdbx_strand_id
1 'polypeptide(L)'
;MTPRKFLQILIGLLFWLQIPRLEAQVYSDLPSAPWVLRLILPTPEGRTDSGVRCEILASPDASLIGQIGHLSLKQAEGESRWTDHLYNIPLSPDGIDVQMDKRAEHGREQGLIQPERLDGLQNVSLLQSLAGARPKDDMIVRLDEVPEIQKTNEGFKIIISREPIQVAGPARIFVQFQGPVGKIGWSNSIYTAGYVRHYDPQARGFRGAIELIRFNLIDSDLDEGNESVGPLYRPIATLRGIGSHPWNEGGFFLYGRRDSDGIFFAEALVPADLYRLPSAQEDLPLLESQLPFRDAIWEDIEDLRATGEMLEIPFAMPAWNLHQGSEFLLLHTFGGNSASPRTFGFIAGHSSWGTARVERNPWTHEALLVPTYEQVYAHNSRGIISGRQDAAEYWGNFQRGNGWSRAGTDIAFPLPILTDPLRIKGQNIVPMDWIRFHLSEMMYRYRTGDGSGVAFVTACSSCAQDSNQAFLTAIEEFIRWHKSQTKDLELSPQDRTQIALLEQLALDYRREFGSQHLLPFLGNEPISTVVRNADSKTEKLRAIYWGLTRYRSLFPRAFVDRMFGVLRPFAFGRTLIIQTGLMALDPSAPENLQPKPPTSPLSKLRGFCRSLFGALVN
;
A
#
# COMPACT_ATOMS: atom_id res chain seq x y z
N MET A 1 -25.76 -38.09 20.58
CA MET A 1 -25.49 -36.63 20.60
C MET A 1 -25.40 -36.19 22.05
N THR A 2 -24.36 -35.46 22.46
CA THR A 2 -24.21 -35.05 23.87
C THR A 2 -25.20 -33.93 24.22
N PRO A 3 -25.65 -33.82 25.49
CA PRO A 3 -26.57 -32.76 25.92
C PRO A 3 -26.06 -31.35 25.57
N ARG A 4 -24.74 -31.15 25.58
CA ARG A 4 -24.06 -29.91 25.21
C ARG A 4 -24.19 -29.57 23.72
N LYS A 5 -24.09 -30.58 22.83
CA LYS A 5 -24.32 -30.42 21.38
C LYS A 5 -25.80 -30.17 21.06
N PHE A 6 -26.71 -30.83 21.78
CA PHE A 6 -28.15 -30.58 21.65
C PHE A 6 -28.51 -29.15 22.06
N LEU A 7 -27.95 -28.64 23.16
CA LEU A 7 -28.18 -27.27 23.63
C LEU A 7 -27.60 -26.21 22.67
N GLN A 8 -26.42 -26.45 22.08
CA GLN A 8 -25.85 -25.54 21.07
C GLN A 8 -26.70 -25.48 19.79
N ILE A 9 -27.22 -26.62 19.33
CA ILE A 9 -28.12 -26.70 18.18
C ILE A 9 -29.45 -26.01 18.50
N LEU A 10 -29.99 -26.21 19.71
CA LEU A 10 -31.24 -25.59 20.14
C LEU A 10 -31.12 -24.06 20.28
N ILE A 11 -29.99 -23.55 20.81
CA ILE A 11 -29.70 -22.12 20.88
C ILE A 11 -29.55 -21.54 19.46
N GLY A 12 -28.86 -22.26 18.55
CA GLY A 12 -28.75 -21.86 17.14
C GLY A 12 -30.11 -21.79 16.44
N LEU A 13 -31.00 -22.77 16.69
CA LEU A 13 -32.36 -22.82 16.14
C LEU A 13 -33.29 -21.75 16.76
N LEU A 14 -33.20 -21.49 18.05
CA LEU A 14 -33.97 -20.44 18.74
C LEU A 14 -33.53 -19.04 18.30
N PHE A 15 -32.23 -18.84 18.04
CA PHE A 15 -31.74 -17.61 17.40
C PHE A 15 -32.27 -17.48 15.97
N TRP A 16 -32.30 -18.58 15.20
CA TRP A 16 -32.78 -18.59 13.81
C TRP A 16 -34.28 -18.29 13.69
N LEU A 17 -35.10 -18.78 14.63
CA LEU A 17 -36.55 -18.55 14.67
C LEU A 17 -36.97 -17.17 15.17
N GLN A 18 -36.05 -16.40 15.79
CA GLN A 18 -36.30 -15.03 16.24
C GLN A 18 -35.78 -13.96 15.28
N ILE A 19 -35.15 -14.33 14.16
CA ILE A 19 -34.79 -13.36 13.12
C ILE A 19 -36.10 -12.98 12.41
N PRO A 20 -36.59 -11.74 12.55
CA PRO A 20 -37.64 -11.29 11.66
C PRO A 20 -37.05 -11.40 10.25
N ARG A 21 -37.79 -11.96 9.29
CA ARG A 21 -37.62 -11.57 7.88
C ARG A 21 -38.05 -10.09 7.79
N LEU A 22 -37.32 -9.21 8.46
CA LEU A 22 -37.33 -7.80 8.19
C LEU A 22 -36.86 -7.73 6.75
N GLU A 23 -37.71 -7.19 5.89
CA GLU A 23 -37.25 -6.49 4.71
C GLU A 23 -36.15 -5.56 5.21
N ALA A 24 -34.90 -6.02 5.10
CA ALA A 24 -33.77 -5.21 5.46
C ALA A 24 -33.91 -3.99 4.57
N GLN A 25 -34.19 -2.83 5.17
CA GLN A 25 -33.62 -1.61 4.62
C GLN A 25 -32.13 -1.92 4.52
N VAL A 26 -31.71 -2.35 3.33
CA VAL A 26 -30.32 -2.63 3.02
C VAL A 26 -29.66 -1.28 3.26
N TYR A 27 -28.97 -1.15 4.39
CA TYR A 27 -28.02 -0.06 4.58
C TYR A 27 -27.03 -0.25 3.43
N SER A 28 -27.22 0.55 2.38
CA SER A 28 -26.74 0.24 1.04
C SER A 28 -25.23 0.13 1.07
N ASP A 29 -24.70 -0.99 0.60
CA ASP A 29 -23.29 -1.14 0.29
C ASP A 29 -22.88 0.09 -0.53
N LEU A 30 -21.95 0.88 0.00
CA LEU A 30 -21.44 2.03 -0.75
C LEU A 30 -20.35 1.53 -1.68
N PRO A 31 -20.25 2.07 -2.91
CA PRO A 31 -19.11 1.76 -3.75
C PRO A 31 -17.83 2.22 -3.04
N SER A 32 -16.75 1.46 -3.21
CA SER A 32 -15.45 1.79 -2.59
C SER A 32 -14.86 3.10 -3.14
N ALA A 33 -15.26 3.47 -4.36
CA ALA A 33 -15.01 4.77 -4.99
C ALA A 33 -16.08 5.07 -6.06
N PRO A 34 -16.19 6.33 -6.56
CA PRO A 34 -17.14 6.66 -7.62
C PRO A 34 -16.96 5.79 -8.88
N TRP A 35 -15.71 5.49 -9.24
CA TRP A 35 -15.35 4.60 -10.34
C TRP A 35 -14.54 3.44 -9.83
N VAL A 36 -15.05 2.22 -9.99
CA VAL A 36 -14.34 0.98 -9.69
C VAL A 36 -14.41 0.04 -10.88
N LEU A 37 -13.27 -0.52 -11.25
CA LEU A 37 -13.10 -1.35 -12.43
C LEU A 37 -12.46 -2.69 -12.05
N ARG A 38 -12.83 -3.77 -12.73
CA ARG A 38 -12.03 -5.00 -12.78
C ARG A 38 -11.21 -4.98 -14.05
N LEU A 39 -9.89 -5.08 -13.94
CA LEU A 39 -9.01 -5.16 -15.10
C LEU A 39 -9.00 -6.58 -15.67
N ILE A 40 -9.00 -6.66 -16.99
CA ILE A 40 -9.00 -7.91 -17.74
C ILE A 40 -7.84 -7.83 -18.74
N LEU A 41 -6.84 -8.69 -18.57
CA LEU A 41 -5.75 -8.78 -19.54
C LEU A 41 -6.31 -9.39 -20.84
N PRO A 42 -6.22 -8.70 -21.99
CA PRO A 42 -6.69 -9.25 -23.26
C PRO A 42 -5.85 -10.46 -23.68
N THR A 43 -6.45 -11.36 -24.48
CA THR A 43 -5.67 -12.41 -25.16
C THR A 43 -4.74 -11.78 -26.20
N PRO A 44 -3.68 -12.48 -26.65
CA PRO A 44 -2.76 -11.96 -27.65
C PRO A 44 -3.44 -11.40 -28.91
N GLU A 45 -4.51 -12.03 -29.38
CA GLU A 45 -5.27 -11.62 -30.58
C GLU A 45 -6.13 -10.37 -30.35
N GLY A 46 -6.54 -10.13 -29.11
CA GLY A 46 -7.40 -9.00 -28.71
C GLY A 46 -6.62 -7.82 -28.13
N ARG A 47 -5.30 -7.83 -28.25
CA ARG A 47 -4.43 -6.85 -27.61
C ARG A 47 -4.29 -5.60 -28.46
N THR A 48 -4.46 -4.45 -27.82
CA THR A 48 -4.15 -3.13 -28.37
C THR A 48 -2.84 -2.61 -27.77
N ASP A 49 -2.15 -1.72 -28.46
CA ASP A 49 -0.79 -1.28 -28.12
C ASP A 49 -0.65 -0.61 -26.73
N SER A 50 -1.71 -0.11 -26.09
CA SER A 50 -1.57 0.71 -24.86
C SER A 50 -2.61 0.52 -23.76
N GLY A 51 -3.46 -0.52 -23.83
CA GLY A 51 -4.59 -0.66 -22.90
C GLY A 51 -4.96 -2.08 -22.51
N VAL A 52 -5.99 -2.17 -21.67
CA VAL A 52 -6.58 -3.42 -21.17
C VAL A 52 -8.09 -3.36 -21.32
N ARG A 53 -8.77 -4.51 -21.25
CA ARG A 53 -10.22 -4.51 -21.09
C ARG A 53 -10.55 -4.26 -19.62
N CYS A 54 -11.72 -3.70 -19.35
CA CYS A 54 -12.19 -3.55 -17.98
C CYS A 54 -13.70 -3.73 -17.88
N GLU A 55 -14.15 -4.33 -16.78
CA GLU A 55 -15.56 -4.32 -16.37
C GLU A 55 -15.78 -3.16 -15.38
N ILE A 56 -16.82 -2.37 -15.59
CA ILE A 56 -17.21 -1.31 -14.65
C ILE A 56 -18.02 -1.92 -13.50
N LEU A 57 -17.47 -1.92 -12.30
CA LEU A 57 -18.13 -2.42 -11.09
C LEU A 57 -18.86 -1.33 -10.32
N ALA A 58 -18.41 -0.08 -10.43
CA ALA A 58 -19.09 1.09 -9.89
C ALA A 58 -18.87 2.30 -10.81
N SER A 59 -19.92 3.11 -10.99
CA SER A 59 -19.91 4.36 -11.75
C SER A 59 -21.01 5.29 -11.23
N PRO A 60 -20.83 6.62 -11.31
CA PRO A 60 -21.94 7.56 -11.12
C PRO A 60 -23.06 7.39 -12.15
N ASP A 61 -22.76 6.84 -13.32
CA ASP A 61 -23.75 6.44 -14.33
C ASP A 61 -24.08 4.95 -14.16
N ALA A 62 -25.23 4.67 -13.53
CA ALA A 62 -25.68 3.32 -13.27
C ALA A 62 -25.85 2.46 -14.55
N SER A 63 -26.04 3.09 -15.72
CA SER A 63 -26.18 2.36 -16.98
C SER A 63 -24.88 1.67 -17.41
N LEU A 64 -23.73 2.15 -16.94
CA LEU A 64 -22.42 1.62 -17.28
C LEU A 64 -22.00 0.42 -16.43
N ILE A 65 -22.63 0.20 -15.28
CA ILE A 65 -22.28 -0.87 -14.35
C ILE A 65 -22.52 -2.24 -14.99
N GLY A 66 -21.53 -3.13 -14.89
CA GLY A 66 -21.50 -4.46 -15.52
C GLY A 66 -21.09 -4.45 -16.99
N GLN A 67 -20.92 -3.28 -17.62
CA GLN A 67 -20.44 -3.22 -18.99
C GLN A 67 -18.93 -3.40 -19.07
N ILE A 68 -18.47 -3.96 -20.19
CA ILE A 68 -17.04 -4.14 -20.49
C ILE A 68 -16.62 -3.12 -21.56
N GLY A 69 -15.56 -2.38 -21.27
CA GLY A 69 -14.94 -1.43 -22.20
C GLY A 69 -13.43 -1.60 -22.30
N HIS A 70 -12.80 -0.63 -22.95
CA HIS A 70 -11.34 -0.55 -23.09
C HIS A 70 -10.80 0.57 -22.21
N LEU A 71 -9.82 0.26 -21.36
CA LEU A 71 -9.11 1.24 -20.52
C LEU A 71 -7.75 1.55 -21.15
N SER A 72 -7.47 2.84 -21.32
CA SER A 72 -6.19 3.32 -21.84
C SER A 72 -5.68 4.50 -21.04
N LEU A 73 -4.35 4.63 -20.98
CA LEU A 73 -3.72 5.87 -20.52
C LEU A 73 -3.85 6.95 -21.60
N LYS A 74 -4.03 8.19 -21.15
CA LYS A 74 -4.04 9.37 -22.01
C LYS A 74 -2.69 9.47 -22.72
N GLN A 75 -2.73 9.59 -24.04
CA GLN A 75 -1.55 9.84 -24.84
C GLN A 75 -1.31 11.35 -24.93
N ALA A 76 -0.04 11.76 -25.10
CA ALA A 76 0.30 13.15 -25.36
C ALA A 76 -0.31 13.59 -26.70
N GLU A 77 -1.19 14.60 -26.67
CA GLU A 77 -1.78 15.21 -27.86
C GLU A 77 -1.43 16.71 -27.90
N GLY A 78 -0.65 17.13 -28.91
CA GLY A 78 -0.35 18.55 -29.19
C GLY A 78 0.68 19.23 -28.28
N GLU A 79 1.02 20.49 -28.57
CA GLU A 79 2.14 21.29 -27.99
C GLU A 79 2.02 21.67 -26.49
N SER A 80 1.38 20.85 -25.64
CA SER A 80 1.40 21.08 -24.19
C SER A 80 2.73 20.58 -23.62
N ARG A 81 3.75 21.44 -23.74
CA ARG A 81 5.17 21.15 -23.46
C ARG A 81 5.51 20.46 -22.12
N TRP A 82 4.63 20.45 -21.11
CA TRP A 82 4.94 19.79 -19.82
C TRP A 82 4.30 18.40 -19.69
N THR A 83 3.06 18.22 -20.17
CA THR A 83 2.46 16.89 -20.29
C THR A 83 3.24 16.08 -21.31
N ASP A 84 3.72 16.71 -22.39
CA ASP A 84 4.64 16.07 -23.33
C ASP A 84 5.95 15.69 -22.63
N HIS A 85 6.48 16.49 -21.70
CA HIS A 85 7.68 16.09 -20.98
C HIS A 85 7.43 14.96 -19.97
N LEU A 86 6.29 14.93 -19.27
CA LEU A 86 5.94 13.81 -18.40
C LEU A 86 5.62 12.54 -19.22
N TYR A 87 4.78 12.62 -20.24
CA TYR A 87 4.35 11.46 -21.05
C TYR A 87 5.36 11.06 -22.14
N ASN A 88 6.33 11.91 -22.52
CA ASN A 88 7.47 11.55 -23.39
C ASN A 88 8.76 11.27 -22.60
N ILE A 89 8.79 11.36 -21.25
CA ILE A 89 9.76 10.57 -20.50
C ILE A 89 9.40 9.13 -20.84
N PRO A 90 10.30 8.37 -21.47
CA PRO A 90 9.95 7.06 -21.97
C PRO A 90 9.56 6.16 -20.81
N LEU A 91 8.26 6.00 -20.54
CA LEU A 91 7.67 4.88 -19.80
C LEU A 91 7.86 3.59 -20.61
N SER A 92 9.04 3.33 -21.20
CA SER A 92 9.18 2.56 -22.44
C SER A 92 8.01 2.86 -23.39
N PRO A 93 8.07 3.87 -24.27
CA PRO A 93 6.95 4.20 -25.16
C PRO A 93 6.53 2.98 -26.00
N ASP A 94 7.44 2.01 -26.11
CA ASP A 94 7.26 0.72 -26.78
C ASP A 94 6.85 -0.43 -25.83
N GLY A 95 6.62 -0.21 -24.54
CA GLY A 95 6.40 -1.26 -23.52
C GLY A 95 7.67 -2.10 -23.24
N ILE A 96 7.54 -3.07 -22.33
CA ILE A 96 8.60 -4.02 -21.98
C ILE A 96 8.22 -5.39 -22.55
N ASP A 97 9.12 -5.98 -23.32
CA ASP A 97 9.02 -7.38 -23.68
C ASP A 97 9.23 -8.24 -22.44
N VAL A 98 8.27 -9.10 -22.13
CA VAL A 98 8.36 -10.02 -21.00
C VAL A 98 8.61 -11.42 -21.52
N GLN A 99 9.77 -11.96 -21.18
CA GLN A 99 10.16 -13.33 -21.43
C GLN A 99 10.75 -13.91 -20.15
N MET A 100 10.03 -14.84 -19.54
CA MET A 100 10.48 -15.48 -18.31
C MET A 100 11.76 -16.27 -18.55
N ASP A 101 12.74 -16.05 -17.67
CA ASP A 101 14.03 -16.74 -17.70
C ASP A 101 14.26 -17.60 -16.45
N LYS A 102 15.46 -18.16 -16.30
CA LYS A 102 15.84 -19.00 -15.16
C LYS A 102 15.67 -18.31 -13.80
N ARG A 103 15.68 -16.97 -13.75
CA ARG A 103 15.42 -16.22 -12.53
C ARG A 103 13.95 -16.29 -12.16
N ALA A 104 13.06 -16.20 -13.13
CA ALA A 104 11.64 -16.43 -12.91
C ALA A 104 11.43 -17.88 -12.42
N GLU A 105 12.03 -18.87 -13.07
CA GLU A 105 11.97 -20.26 -12.56
C GLU A 105 12.43 -20.37 -11.10
N HIS A 106 13.54 -19.73 -10.74
CA HIS A 106 14.04 -19.71 -9.37
C HIS A 106 13.09 -19.01 -8.38
N GLY A 107 12.50 -17.87 -8.77
CA GLY A 107 11.51 -17.19 -7.95
C GLY A 107 10.29 -18.07 -7.68
N ARG A 108 9.82 -18.80 -8.69
CA ARG A 108 8.72 -19.76 -8.56
C ARG A 108 9.08 -20.91 -7.64
N GLU A 109 10.30 -21.44 -7.73
CA GLU A 109 10.82 -22.45 -6.77
C GLU A 109 10.86 -21.94 -5.33
N GLN A 110 11.09 -20.64 -5.13
CA GLN A 110 11.01 -19.97 -3.83
C GLN A 110 9.59 -19.63 -3.38
N GLY A 111 8.57 -19.93 -4.21
CA GLY A 111 7.18 -19.61 -3.94
C GLY A 111 6.79 -18.15 -4.23
N LEU A 112 7.58 -17.41 -5.00
CA LEU A 112 7.15 -16.08 -5.43
C LEU A 112 6.04 -16.22 -6.47
N ILE A 113 4.97 -15.44 -6.33
CA ILE A 113 3.93 -15.36 -7.35
C ILE A 113 4.47 -14.51 -8.49
N GLN A 114 4.41 -15.04 -9.71
CA GLN A 114 4.94 -14.41 -10.92
C GLN A 114 3.82 -14.04 -11.90
N PRO A 115 4.07 -13.06 -12.79
CA PRO A 115 3.10 -12.61 -13.76
C PRO A 115 3.11 -13.54 -14.98
N GLU A 116 2.80 -14.82 -14.79
CA GLU A 116 2.87 -15.88 -15.83
C GLU A 116 2.05 -15.53 -17.08
N ARG A 117 1.00 -14.74 -16.91
CA ARG A 117 0.14 -14.28 -18.00
C ARG A 117 0.81 -13.25 -18.93
N LEU A 118 1.93 -12.68 -18.49
CA LEU A 118 2.73 -11.76 -19.29
C LEU A 118 3.84 -12.46 -20.07
N ASP A 119 4.13 -13.74 -19.79
CA ASP A 119 5.22 -14.45 -20.44
C ASP A 119 5.03 -14.55 -21.96
N GLY A 120 6.07 -14.22 -22.71
CA GLY A 120 6.08 -14.17 -24.17
C GLY A 120 5.38 -12.94 -24.77
N LEU A 121 4.82 -12.04 -23.96
CA LEU A 121 4.20 -10.82 -24.48
C LEU A 121 5.25 -9.76 -24.78
N GLN A 122 5.20 -9.20 -25.99
CA GLN A 122 6.04 -8.06 -26.38
C GLN A 122 5.40 -6.74 -26.00
N ASN A 123 6.13 -5.65 -25.80
CA ASN A 123 5.55 -4.32 -25.63
C ASN A 123 4.48 -4.24 -24.52
N VAL A 124 4.66 -4.93 -23.39
CA VAL A 124 3.66 -4.97 -22.31
C VAL A 124 3.50 -3.58 -21.72
N SER A 125 2.32 -2.97 -21.82
CA SER A 125 2.07 -1.62 -21.29
C SER A 125 1.98 -1.59 -19.76
N LEU A 126 2.00 -0.38 -19.19
CA LEU A 126 1.79 -0.18 -17.74
C LEU A 126 0.48 -0.82 -17.26
N LEU A 127 -0.64 -0.61 -17.97
CA LEU A 127 -1.94 -1.20 -17.59
C LEU A 127 -1.96 -2.72 -17.77
N GLN A 128 -1.32 -3.24 -18.83
CA GLN A 128 -1.22 -4.69 -19.06
C GLN A 128 -0.39 -5.36 -17.97
N SER A 129 0.72 -4.76 -17.56
CA SER A 129 1.53 -5.27 -16.45
C SER A 129 0.75 -5.36 -15.14
N LEU A 130 -0.18 -4.43 -14.91
CA LEU A 130 -1.03 -4.43 -13.71
C LEU A 130 -2.13 -5.50 -13.80
N ALA A 131 -2.80 -5.62 -14.95
CA ALA A 131 -3.84 -6.62 -15.17
C ALA A 131 -3.31 -8.07 -15.19
N GLY A 132 -2.12 -8.27 -15.75
CA GLY A 132 -1.45 -9.57 -15.85
C GLY A 132 -0.57 -9.95 -14.67
N ALA A 133 -0.49 -9.10 -13.64
CA ALA A 133 0.38 -9.32 -12.48
C ALA A 133 0.00 -10.53 -11.62
N ARG A 134 -1.26 -10.98 -11.71
CA ARG A 134 -1.81 -12.11 -10.95
C ARG A 134 -2.25 -13.24 -11.89
N PRO A 135 -2.34 -14.49 -11.39
CA PRO A 135 -2.75 -15.63 -12.21
C PRO A 135 -4.18 -15.55 -12.78
N LYS A 136 -5.04 -14.66 -12.29
CA LYS A 136 -6.44 -14.51 -12.71
C LYS A 136 -6.78 -13.03 -12.88
N ASP A 137 -7.88 -12.74 -13.60
CA ASP A 137 -8.46 -11.39 -13.70
C ASP A 137 -9.22 -11.03 -12.41
N ASP A 138 -8.48 -10.89 -11.32
CA ASP A 138 -8.98 -10.50 -10.00
C ASP A 138 -8.44 -9.13 -9.54
N MET A 139 -7.82 -8.38 -10.47
CA MET A 139 -7.31 -7.04 -10.22
C MET A 139 -8.46 -6.03 -10.23
N ILE A 140 -8.83 -5.53 -9.05
CA ILE A 140 -9.85 -4.49 -8.89
C ILE A 140 -9.16 -3.17 -8.59
N VAL A 141 -9.55 -2.12 -9.29
CA VAL A 141 -8.95 -0.80 -9.17
C VAL A 141 -10.01 0.30 -9.07
N ARG A 142 -9.70 1.38 -8.36
CA ARG A 142 -10.46 2.64 -8.40
C ARG A 142 -9.72 3.70 -9.19
N LEU A 143 -10.48 4.63 -9.75
CA LEU A 143 -9.95 5.84 -10.38
C LEU A 143 -10.01 7.01 -9.37
N ASP A 144 -8.93 7.76 -9.25
CA ASP A 144 -8.83 8.96 -8.41
C ASP A 144 -9.21 10.25 -9.14
N GLU A 145 -9.60 10.14 -10.40
CA GLU A 145 -10.08 11.19 -11.27
C GLU A 145 -11.36 10.77 -11.99
N VAL A 146 -12.06 11.75 -12.56
CA VAL A 146 -13.18 11.48 -13.47
C VAL A 146 -12.59 11.08 -14.82
N PRO A 147 -12.84 9.85 -15.31
CA PRO A 147 -12.32 9.42 -16.60
C PRO A 147 -13.04 10.14 -17.74
N GLU A 148 -12.34 10.27 -18.87
CA GLU A 148 -12.99 10.59 -20.13
C GLU A 148 -13.59 9.30 -20.74
N ILE A 149 -14.83 9.38 -21.19
CA ILE A 149 -15.56 8.23 -21.76
C ILE A 149 -15.93 8.56 -23.19
N GLN A 150 -15.40 7.77 -24.12
CA GLN A 150 -15.70 7.88 -25.55
C GLN A 150 -16.49 6.65 -25.99
N LYS A 151 -17.65 6.86 -26.61
CA LYS A 151 -18.39 5.77 -27.27
C LYS A 151 -17.65 5.38 -28.55
N THR A 152 -17.46 4.09 -28.75
CA THR A 152 -16.86 3.53 -29.96
C THR A 152 -17.86 2.57 -30.61
N ASN A 153 -17.59 2.15 -31.85
CA ASN A 153 -18.42 1.14 -32.53
C ASN A 153 -18.39 -0.22 -31.81
N GLU A 154 -17.39 -0.46 -30.95
CA GLU A 154 -17.15 -1.71 -30.22
C GLU A 154 -17.51 -1.63 -28.73
N GLY A 155 -18.07 -0.50 -28.28
CA GLY A 155 -18.44 -0.26 -26.88
C GLY A 155 -18.07 1.14 -26.42
N PHE A 156 -17.23 1.22 -25.39
CA PHE A 156 -16.68 2.49 -24.90
C PHE A 156 -15.21 2.36 -24.53
N LYS A 157 -14.51 3.48 -24.65
CA LYS A 157 -13.13 3.69 -24.24
C LYS A 157 -13.12 4.60 -23.02
N ILE A 158 -12.47 4.15 -21.95
CA ILE A 158 -12.20 4.89 -20.73
C ILE A 158 -10.75 5.38 -20.82
N ILE A 159 -10.55 6.69 -20.72
CA ILE A 159 -9.24 7.33 -20.79
C ILE A 159 -8.93 7.95 -19.42
N ILE A 160 -7.76 7.59 -18.88
CA ILE A 160 -7.24 8.07 -17.60
C ILE A 160 -5.82 8.63 -17.78
N SER A 161 -5.43 9.60 -16.98
CA SER A 161 -4.13 10.27 -17.02
C SER A 161 -3.04 9.56 -16.21
N ARG A 162 -3.41 8.68 -15.29
CA ARG A 162 -2.48 8.04 -14.34
C ARG A 162 -2.83 6.59 -14.07
N GLU A 163 -1.88 5.83 -13.53
CA GLU A 163 -2.12 4.46 -13.07
C GLU A 163 -3.27 4.43 -12.03
N PRO A 164 -4.24 3.52 -12.15
CA PRO A 164 -5.34 3.42 -11.20
C PRO A 164 -4.88 2.79 -9.88
N ILE A 165 -5.69 2.93 -8.82
CA ILE A 165 -5.33 2.48 -7.47
C ILE A 165 -5.97 1.12 -7.19
N GLN A 166 -5.19 0.11 -6.83
CA GLN A 166 -5.68 -1.21 -6.43
C GLN A 166 -6.52 -1.12 -5.16
N VAL A 167 -7.66 -1.80 -5.15
CA VAL A 167 -8.60 -1.85 -4.03
C VAL A 167 -8.99 -3.30 -3.73
N ALA A 168 -9.31 -3.59 -2.47
CA ALA A 168 -9.64 -4.94 -2.05
C ALA A 168 -10.99 -5.45 -2.58
N GLY A 169 -11.92 -4.55 -2.88
CA GLY A 169 -13.26 -4.90 -3.35
C GLY A 169 -14.04 -3.71 -3.88
N PRO A 170 -15.12 -3.94 -4.65
CA PRO A 170 -15.88 -2.88 -5.30
C PRO A 170 -16.84 -2.13 -4.38
N ALA A 171 -17.21 -2.73 -3.25
CA ALA A 171 -18.12 -2.15 -2.30
C ALA A 171 -17.53 -2.15 -0.89
N ARG A 172 -18.09 -1.31 -0.02
CA ARG A 172 -17.75 -1.23 1.39
C ARG A 172 -18.98 -1.01 2.27
N ILE A 173 -18.90 -1.54 3.47
CA ILE A 173 -19.89 -1.39 4.55
C ILE A 173 -19.19 -0.93 5.83
N PHE A 174 -19.93 -0.24 6.70
CA PHE A 174 -19.41 0.25 7.98
C PHE A 174 -20.13 -0.43 9.14
N VAL A 175 -19.41 -1.24 9.91
CA VAL A 175 -20.02 -2.21 10.81
C VAL A 175 -19.25 -2.40 12.12
N GLN A 176 -19.97 -2.94 13.11
CA GLN A 176 -19.42 -3.44 14.38
C GLN A 176 -19.70 -4.93 14.52
N PHE A 177 -18.70 -5.72 14.90
CA PHE A 177 -18.86 -7.15 15.16
C PHE A 177 -19.70 -7.38 16.41
N GLN A 178 -20.70 -8.26 16.32
CA GLN A 178 -21.62 -8.56 17.43
C GLN A 178 -21.17 -9.76 18.28
N GLY A 179 -20.07 -10.42 17.91
CA GLY A 179 -19.59 -11.62 18.58
C GLY A 179 -18.39 -12.23 17.87
N PRO A 180 -18.02 -13.48 18.22
CA PRO A 180 -16.91 -14.16 17.59
C PRO A 180 -17.20 -14.48 16.12
N VAL A 181 -16.16 -14.38 15.29
CA VAL A 181 -16.13 -14.89 13.92
C VAL A 181 -15.63 -16.34 13.96
N GLY A 182 -16.28 -17.25 13.23
CA GLY A 182 -15.92 -18.65 13.25
C GLY A 182 -16.41 -19.43 12.04
N LYS A 183 -16.12 -20.73 12.03
CA LYS A 183 -16.53 -21.63 10.95
C LYS A 183 -18.02 -21.95 11.04
N ILE A 184 -18.75 -21.64 9.98
CA ILE A 184 -20.17 -21.94 9.82
C ILE A 184 -20.32 -22.84 8.60
N GLY A 185 -20.94 -24.00 8.79
CA GLY A 185 -21.31 -24.88 7.69
C GLY A 185 -22.53 -24.33 6.95
N TRP A 186 -22.43 -24.22 5.63
CA TRP A 186 -23.54 -23.78 4.77
C TRP A 186 -23.67 -24.73 3.56
N SER A 187 -24.82 -25.38 3.45
CA SER A 187 -25.09 -26.42 2.46
C SER A 187 -24.04 -27.54 2.51
N ASN A 188 -22.96 -27.47 1.71
CA ASN A 188 -21.86 -28.43 1.66
C ASN A 188 -20.47 -27.77 1.79
N SER A 189 -20.38 -26.54 2.29
CA SER A 189 -19.12 -25.80 2.41
C SER A 189 -18.99 -25.17 3.78
N ILE A 190 -17.75 -25.08 4.28
CA ILE A 190 -17.44 -24.42 5.55
C ILE A 190 -16.85 -23.07 5.22
N TYR A 191 -17.45 -22.01 5.77
CA TYR A 191 -16.97 -20.64 5.61
C TYR A 191 -16.63 -20.04 6.95
N THR A 192 -15.63 -19.17 6.99
CA THR A 192 -15.44 -18.27 8.13
C THR A 192 -16.43 -17.13 8.01
N ALA A 193 -17.31 -17.00 9.00
CA ALA A 193 -18.42 -16.05 8.99
C ALA A 193 -18.72 -15.50 10.39
N GLY A 194 -19.39 -14.35 10.45
CA GLY A 194 -19.74 -13.69 11.69
C GLY A 194 -20.87 -12.68 11.52
N TYR A 195 -21.58 -12.41 12.61
CA TYR A 195 -22.63 -11.41 12.64
C TYR A 195 -22.07 -10.02 12.93
N VAL A 196 -22.50 -9.06 12.13
CA VAL A 196 -22.13 -7.65 12.27
C VAL A 196 -23.39 -6.80 12.37
N ARG A 197 -23.26 -5.61 12.94
CA ARG A 197 -24.31 -4.60 12.97
C ARG A 197 -23.88 -3.39 12.17
N HIS A 198 -24.74 -2.94 11.27
CA HIS A 198 -24.49 -1.78 10.43
C HIS A 198 -24.57 -0.46 11.19
N TYR A 199 -23.75 0.49 10.78
CA TYR A 199 -23.86 1.88 11.23
C TYR A 199 -25.13 2.51 10.65
N ASP A 200 -25.89 3.18 11.50
CA ASP A 200 -27.06 3.95 11.12
C ASP A 200 -26.75 5.46 11.21
N PRO A 201 -26.66 6.17 10.07
CA PRO A 201 -26.42 7.62 10.06
C PRO A 201 -27.50 8.44 10.77
N GLN A 202 -28.75 7.97 10.79
CA GLN A 202 -29.84 8.68 11.46
C GLN A 202 -29.71 8.56 12.98
N ALA A 203 -29.37 7.37 13.47
CA ALA A 203 -29.15 7.12 14.89
C ALA A 203 -27.74 7.49 15.38
N ARG A 204 -26.83 7.83 14.46
CA ARG A 204 -25.41 8.14 14.70
C ARG A 204 -24.70 7.06 15.51
N GLY A 205 -24.87 5.80 15.11
CA GLY A 205 -24.21 4.68 15.78
C GLY A 205 -24.56 3.32 15.18
N PHE A 206 -23.97 2.26 15.71
CA PHE A 206 -24.25 0.88 15.30
C PHE A 206 -25.61 0.41 15.85
N ARG A 207 -26.69 0.89 15.23
CA ARG A 207 -28.08 0.53 15.55
C ARG A 207 -28.85 0.04 14.31
N GLY A 208 -28.17 -0.09 13.18
CA GLY A 208 -28.75 -0.60 11.95
C GLY A 208 -28.98 -2.11 11.98
N ALA A 209 -29.25 -2.67 10.81
CA ALA A 209 -29.53 -4.09 10.64
C ALA A 209 -28.35 -4.97 11.11
N ILE A 210 -28.68 -6.17 11.60
CA ILE A 210 -27.70 -7.22 11.84
C ILE A 210 -27.62 -8.09 10.59
N GLU A 211 -26.41 -8.32 10.09
CA GLU A 211 -26.16 -9.10 8.89
C GLU A 211 -25.12 -10.19 9.17
N LEU A 212 -25.26 -11.33 8.52
CA LEU A 212 -24.23 -12.37 8.47
C LEU A 212 -23.24 -12.06 7.34
N ILE A 213 -21.95 -12.00 7.65
CA ILE A 213 -20.87 -11.72 6.70
C ILE A 213 -19.99 -12.95 6.53
N ARG A 214 -19.55 -13.24 5.30
CA ARG A 214 -18.52 -14.24 4.98
C ARG A 214 -17.17 -13.56 4.79
N PHE A 215 -16.08 -14.20 5.19
CA PHE A 215 -14.73 -13.64 5.12
C PHE A 215 -13.81 -14.47 4.24
N ASN A 216 -13.02 -13.79 3.41
CA ASN A 216 -12.02 -14.39 2.53
C ASN A 216 -10.71 -14.73 3.26
N LEU A 217 -10.80 -15.57 4.29
CA LEU A 217 -9.65 -16.03 5.06
C LEU A 217 -9.11 -17.36 4.51
N ILE A 218 -7.78 -17.46 4.40
CA ILE A 218 -7.12 -18.75 4.16
C ILE A 218 -7.19 -19.54 5.47
N ASP A 219 -7.80 -20.73 5.41
CA ASP A 219 -8.03 -21.57 6.58
C ASP A 219 -6.72 -22.18 7.09
N SER A 220 -6.48 -22.10 8.41
CA SER A 220 -5.36 -22.71 9.12
C SER A 220 -5.44 -24.23 9.19
N ASP A 221 -6.62 -24.81 8.98
CA ASP A 221 -6.83 -26.24 9.17
C ASP A 221 -6.41 -27.08 7.95
N LEU A 222 -5.74 -26.47 6.95
CA LEU A 222 -4.90 -27.22 6.01
C LEU A 222 -3.61 -27.64 6.74
N ASP A 223 -3.74 -28.69 7.54
CA ASP A 223 -2.71 -29.46 8.25
C ASP A 223 -1.68 -28.65 9.06
N GLU A 224 -1.98 -28.43 10.35
CA GLU A 224 -0.98 -28.14 11.40
C GLU A 224 0.13 -29.22 11.51
N GLY A 225 0.03 -30.34 10.77
CA GLY A 225 0.99 -31.45 10.78
C GLY A 225 1.76 -31.68 9.48
N ASN A 226 1.57 -30.88 8.43
CA ASN A 226 2.16 -31.17 7.13
C ASN A 226 3.25 -30.16 6.77
N GLU A 227 4.49 -30.45 7.22
CA GLU A 227 5.72 -29.72 6.87
C GLU A 227 5.97 -29.65 5.35
N SER A 228 5.24 -30.43 4.54
CA SER A 228 5.34 -30.44 3.08
C SER A 228 4.51 -29.35 2.39
N VAL A 229 3.60 -28.68 3.11
CA VAL A 229 2.97 -27.45 2.60
C VAL A 229 3.93 -26.31 2.86
N GLY A 230 4.69 -25.92 1.84
CA GLY A 230 5.70 -24.87 1.94
C GLY A 230 5.17 -23.56 2.56
N PRO A 231 6.05 -22.60 2.91
CA PRO A 231 5.71 -21.34 3.60
C PRO A 231 4.65 -20.45 2.91
N LEU A 232 4.15 -20.87 1.74
CA LEU A 232 3.15 -20.25 0.89
C LEU A 232 1.71 -20.27 1.43
N TYR A 233 1.35 -21.22 2.29
CA TYR A 233 -0.04 -21.43 2.73
C TYR A 233 -0.25 -21.24 4.24
N ARG A 234 0.56 -20.39 4.89
CA ARG A 234 0.27 -20.02 6.28
C ARG A 234 -0.79 -18.92 6.32
N PRO A 235 -1.89 -19.07 7.08
CA PRO A 235 -2.84 -18.00 7.33
C PRO A 235 -2.10 -16.78 7.87
N ILE A 236 -2.27 -15.63 7.22
CA ILE A 236 -1.65 -14.38 7.64
C ILE A 236 -2.60 -13.51 8.45
N ALA A 237 -3.90 -13.77 8.36
CA ALA A 237 -4.96 -13.01 8.98
C ALA A 237 -5.82 -13.91 9.89
N THR A 238 -6.33 -13.33 10.97
CA THR A 238 -7.24 -13.98 11.91
C THR A 238 -8.25 -12.96 12.39
N LEU A 239 -9.50 -13.40 12.57
CA LEU A 239 -10.56 -12.59 13.19
C LEU A 239 -10.88 -13.07 14.61
N ARG A 240 -10.03 -13.92 15.18
CA ARG A 240 -10.14 -14.32 16.59
C ARG A 240 -10.06 -13.06 17.45
N GLY A 241 -10.97 -12.94 18.43
CA GLY A 241 -11.02 -11.79 19.33
C GLY A 241 -11.52 -10.47 18.72
N ILE A 242 -11.87 -10.42 17.43
CA ILE A 242 -12.25 -9.15 16.77
C ILE A 242 -13.45 -8.45 17.44
N GLY A 243 -14.44 -9.20 17.91
CA GLY A 243 -15.63 -8.65 18.57
C GLY A 243 -15.33 -8.00 19.94
N SER A 244 -14.22 -8.37 20.58
CA SER A 244 -13.74 -7.78 21.84
C SER A 244 -12.54 -6.85 21.65
N HIS A 245 -12.12 -6.62 20.40
CA HIS A 245 -10.98 -5.75 20.10
C HIS A 245 -11.34 -4.28 20.43
N PRO A 246 -10.42 -3.46 20.97
CA PRO A 246 -10.70 -2.05 21.28
C PRO A 246 -11.30 -1.26 20.09
N TRP A 247 -10.75 -1.45 18.89
CA TRP A 247 -11.30 -0.84 17.66
C TRP A 247 -12.73 -1.24 17.29
N ASN A 248 -13.30 -2.31 17.88
CA ASN A 248 -14.68 -2.68 17.58
C ASN A 248 -15.67 -1.62 18.09
N GLU A 249 -15.29 -0.76 19.04
CA GLU A 249 -16.14 0.34 19.53
C GLU A 249 -16.42 1.37 18.43
N GLY A 250 -15.38 1.89 17.76
CA GLY A 250 -15.51 2.77 16.58
C GLY A 250 -15.87 2.02 15.30
N GLY A 251 -15.74 0.70 15.31
CA GLY A 251 -16.11 -0.20 14.23
C GLY A 251 -15.12 -0.25 13.07
N PHE A 252 -15.52 -0.94 12.02
CA PHE A 252 -14.67 -1.33 10.91
C PHE A 252 -15.32 -1.06 9.57
N PHE A 253 -14.51 -0.59 8.62
CA PHE A 253 -14.87 -0.66 7.20
C PHE A 253 -14.52 -2.05 6.68
N LEU A 254 -15.51 -2.76 6.16
CA LEU A 254 -15.30 -4.01 5.41
C LEU A 254 -15.41 -3.71 3.92
N TYR A 255 -14.47 -4.25 3.14
CA TYR A 255 -14.42 -4.10 1.69
C TYR A 255 -14.65 -5.46 1.03
N GLY A 256 -15.43 -5.49 -0.03
CA GLY A 256 -15.79 -6.75 -0.69
C GLY A 256 -16.96 -6.60 -1.66
N ARG A 257 -17.73 -7.68 -1.81
CA ARG A 257 -18.89 -7.77 -2.72
C ARG A 257 -19.92 -8.73 -2.17
N ARG A 258 -21.18 -8.59 -2.59
CA ARG A 258 -22.18 -9.63 -2.37
C ARG A 258 -21.94 -10.82 -3.29
N ASP A 259 -22.05 -12.02 -2.74
CA ASP A 259 -22.00 -13.26 -3.51
C ASP A 259 -23.36 -13.60 -4.15
N SER A 260 -23.45 -14.74 -4.82
CA SER A 260 -24.69 -15.21 -5.46
C SER A 260 -25.83 -15.50 -4.47
N ASP A 261 -25.53 -15.69 -3.18
CA ASP A 261 -26.52 -15.87 -2.12
C ASP A 261 -26.98 -14.51 -1.55
N GLY A 262 -26.45 -13.40 -2.06
CA GLY A 262 -26.69 -12.05 -1.56
C GLY A 262 -25.96 -11.74 -0.26
N ILE A 263 -25.09 -12.62 0.21
CA ILE A 263 -24.31 -12.43 1.44
C ILE A 263 -23.07 -11.61 1.12
N PHE A 264 -22.78 -10.60 1.94
CA PHE A 264 -21.56 -9.83 1.76
C PHE A 264 -20.33 -10.70 2.06
N PHE A 265 -19.45 -10.80 1.08
CA PHE A 265 -18.17 -11.51 1.14
C PHE A 265 -17.05 -10.48 1.28
N ALA A 266 -16.50 -10.38 2.49
CA ALA A 266 -15.46 -9.42 2.85
C ALA A 266 -14.07 -9.94 2.45
N GLU A 267 -13.33 -9.11 1.70
CA GLU A 267 -11.97 -9.35 1.21
C GLU A 267 -10.92 -8.58 2.02
N ALA A 268 -11.31 -7.47 2.66
CA ALA A 268 -10.47 -6.70 3.56
C ALA A 268 -11.25 -6.04 4.70
N LEU A 269 -10.51 -5.63 5.73
CA LEU A 269 -11.01 -4.87 6.87
C LEU A 269 -10.03 -3.73 7.21
N VAL A 270 -10.57 -2.57 7.56
CA VAL A 270 -9.80 -1.44 8.09
C VAL A 270 -10.53 -0.85 9.31
N PRO A 271 -9.86 -0.67 10.47
CA PRO A 271 -10.45 0.02 11.62
C PRO A 271 -10.80 1.47 11.26
N ALA A 272 -12.02 1.91 11.57
CA ALA A 272 -12.47 3.25 11.16
C ALA A 272 -11.69 4.38 11.86
N ASP A 273 -11.38 4.19 13.13
CA ASP A 273 -10.67 5.18 13.94
C ASP A 273 -9.20 5.34 13.58
N LEU A 274 -8.60 4.36 12.89
CA LEU A 274 -7.16 4.37 12.58
C LEU A 274 -6.74 5.59 11.76
N TYR A 275 -7.65 6.03 10.87
CA TYR A 275 -7.42 7.14 9.96
C TYR A 275 -8.32 8.35 10.28
N ARG A 276 -9.02 8.34 11.40
CA ARG A 276 -9.88 9.46 11.82
C ARG A 276 -8.99 10.63 12.21
N LEU A 277 -9.22 11.78 11.58
CA LEU A 277 -8.54 13.02 12.00
C LEU A 277 -9.24 13.56 13.25
N PRO A 278 -8.47 13.97 14.27
CA PRO A 278 -9.02 14.61 15.46
C PRO A 278 -9.77 15.89 15.07
N SER A 279 -10.85 16.20 15.79
CA SER A 279 -11.47 17.52 15.69
C SER A 279 -10.52 18.60 16.22
N ALA A 280 -10.73 19.87 15.84
CA ALA A 280 -9.89 20.98 16.33
C ALA A 280 -9.91 21.18 17.87
N GLN A 281 -10.79 20.46 18.58
CA GLN A 281 -10.93 20.47 20.03
C GLN A 281 -10.25 19.26 20.70
N GLU A 282 -9.85 18.25 19.92
CA GLU A 282 -9.11 17.08 20.41
C GLU A 282 -7.61 17.34 20.30
N ASP A 283 -6.92 17.38 21.44
CA ASP A 283 -5.46 17.40 21.46
C ASP A 283 -4.93 15.98 21.21
N LEU A 284 -4.13 15.81 20.15
CA LEU A 284 -3.39 14.56 19.95
C LEU A 284 -2.24 14.48 20.96
N PRO A 285 -1.86 13.26 21.37
CA PRO A 285 -0.64 13.05 22.13
C PRO A 285 0.55 13.66 21.37
N LEU A 286 1.25 14.59 22.02
CA LEU A 286 2.44 15.21 21.47
C LEU A 286 3.62 14.25 21.67
N LEU A 287 4.29 13.90 20.58
CA LEU A 287 5.60 13.27 20.69
C LEU A 287 6.59 14.36 21.11
N GLU A 288 6.88 14.48 22.40
CA GLU A 288 7.81 15.49 22.92
C GLU A 288 9.15 15.41 22.15
N SER A 289 9.54 16.56 21.58
CA SER A 289 10.70 16.71 20.69
C SER A 289 12.07 16.26 21.25
N GLN A 290 12.13 15.80 22.50
CA GLN A 290 13.37 15.45 23.21
C GLN A 290 13.74 13.97 23.09
N LEU A 291 12.79 13.06 22.82
CA LEU A 291 13.16 11.69 22.44
C LEU A 291 13.57 11.70 20.96
N PRO A 292 14.68 11.02 20.58
CA PRO A 292 14.96 10.81 19.17
C PRO A 292 13.73 10.13 18.56
N PHE A 293 13.12 10.74 17.54
CA PHE A 293 12.05 10.16 16.70
C PHE A 293 12.28 8.67 16.36
N ARG A 294 13.56 8.28 16.29
CA ARG A 294 14.02 6.92 16.06
C ARG A 294 13.63 5.91 17.16
N ASP A 295 13.67 6.31 18.41
CA ASP A 295 13.51 5.38 19.52
C ASP A 295 12.00 5.33 19.90
N ALA A 296 11.32 6.47 19.95
CA ALA A 296 9.91 6.55 20.39
C ALA A 296 8.86 5.90 19.46
N ILE A 297 9.12 5.69 18.17
CA ILE A 297 8.13 5.13 17.23
C ILE A 297 8.08 3.59 17.24
N TRP A 298 9.14 2.94 17.71
CA TRP A 298 9.23 1.47 17.75
C TRP A 298 9.54 0.92 19.13
N GLU A 299 9.76 1.79 20.11
CA GLU A 299 9.61 1.41 21.52
C GLU A 299 8.16 0.93 21.73
N ASP A 300 8.01 -0.15 22.51
CA ASP A 300 6.71 -0.72 22.90
C ASP A 300 5.80 -1.22 21.76
N ILE A 301 6.39 -1.69 20.64
CA ILE A 301 5.65 -2.39 19.58
C ILE A 301 4.84 -3.61 20.10
N GLU A 302 5.26 -4.16 21.25
CA GLU A 302 4.58 -5.26 21.93
C GLU A 302 3.32 -4.79 22.67
N ASP A 303 3.25 -3.52 23.08
CA ASP A 303 2.07 -2.88 23.70
C ASP A 303 1.13 -2.28 22.63
N LEU A 304 1.67 -1.83 21.49
CA LEU A 304 0.89 -1.50 20.28
C LEU A 304 0.18 -2.71 19.64
N ARG A 305 0.32 -3.92 20.20
CA ARG A 305 -0.38 -5.13 19.72
C ARG A 305 -1.92 -5.03 19.82
N ALA A 306 -2.45 -4.09 20.60
CA ALA A 306 -3.88 -3.93 20.86
C ALA A 306 -4.48 -2.58 20.42
N THR A 307 -3.65 -1.59 20.08
CA THR A 307 -4.06 -0.24 19.73
C THR A 307 -3.17 0.32 18.62
N GLY A 308 -3.77 1.06 17.70
CA GLY A 308 -3.05 1.98 16.82
C GLY A 308 -3.38 3.38 17.25
N GLU A 309 -2.39 4.26 17.17
CA GLU A 309 -2.49 5.63 17.64
C GLU A 309 -2.07 6.59 16.54
N MET A 310 -2.76 7.73 16.48
CA MET A 310 -2.32 8.88 15.71
C MET A 310 -1.60 9.83 16.66
N LEU A 311 -0.32 10.09 16.39
CA LEU A 311 0.52 11.02 17.14
C LEU A 311 0.76 12.28 16.32
N GLU A 312 0.97 13.40 17.01
CA GLU A 312 1.26 14.68 16.38
C GLU A 312 2.67 15.16 16.72
N ILE A 313 3.36 15.70 15.71
CA ILE A 313 4.56 16.51 15.88
C ILE A 313 4.29 17.92 15.36
N PRO A 314 4.22 18.94 16.23
CA PRO A 314 4.04 20.32 15.82
C PRO A 314 5.35 20.91 15.28
N PHE A 315 5.25 21.74 14.24
CA PHE A 315 6.36 22.55 13.74
C PHE A 315 6.07 24.05 13.85
N ALA A 316 7.14 24.84 13.85
CA ALA A 316 7.09 26.29 14.05
C ALA A 316 6.42 27.08 12.89
N MET A 317 6.10 26.41 11.78
CA MET A 317 5.44 27.03 10.63
C MET A 317 3.93 27.21 10.90
N PRO A 318 3.30 28.28 10.38
CA PRO A 318 1.92 28.62 10.69
C PRO A 318 0.95 27.47 10.40
N ALA A 319 -0.17 27.46 11.15
CA ALA A 319 -1.19 26.42 11.05
C ALA A 319 -1.64 26.24 9.60
N TRP A 320 -1.47 25.04 9.07
CA TRP A 320 -2.02 24.66 7.78
C TRP A 320 -3.52 24.42 7.95
N ASN A 321 -4.35 25.14 7.18
CA ASN A 321 -5.80 24.99 7.20
C ASN A 321 -6.19 23.67 6.52
N LEU A 322 -6.25 22.59 7.30
CA LEU A 322 -6.73 21.29 6.84
C LEU A 322 -8.17 21.40 6.35
N HIS A 323 -8.40 21.05 5.10
CA HIS A 323 -9.73 20.99 4.48
C HIS A 323 -9.83 19.72 3.64
N GLN A 324 -11.05 19.35 3.27
CA GLN A 324 -11.27 18.22 2.36
C GLN A 324 -10.47 18.43 1.06
N GLY A 325 -9.70 17.42 0.67
CA GLY A 325 -8.79 17.48 -0.46
C GLY A 325 -7.36 17.90 -0.11
N SER A 326 -7.09 18.40 1.10
CA SER A 326 -5.72 18.63 1.58
C SER A 326 -4.90 17.34 1.45
N GLU A 327 -3.70 17.46 0.91
CA GLU A 327 -2.85 16.33 0.55
C GLU A 327 -1.49 16.39 1.25
N PHE A 328 -1.05 15.22 1.71
CA PHE A 328 0.20 14.99 2.42
C PHE A 328 1.09 14.06 1.60
N LEU A 329 2.40 14.25 1.68
CA LEU A 329 3.36 13.21 1.30
C LEU A 329 3.35 12.14 2.40
N LEU A 330 3.17 10.87 2.01
CA LEU A 330 3.20 9.75 2.93
C LEU A 330 4.55 9.05 2.86
N LEU A 331 5.14 8.77 4.02
CA LEU A 331 6.27 7.87 4.17
C LEU A 331 5.84 6.70 5.05
N HIS A 332 5.72 5.52 4.42
CA HIS A 332 5.32 4.29 5.06
C HIS A 332 6.54 3.44 5.42
N THR A 333 6.47 2.74 6.55
CA THR A 333 7.48 1.77 6.95
C THR A 333 6.87 0.63 7.75
N PHE A 334 7.36 -0.60 7.55
CA PHE A 334 7.01 -1.72 8.41
C PHE A 334 8.22 -2.58 8.76
N GLY A 335 8.07 -3.36 9.82
CA GLY A 335 9.03 -4.37 10.24
C GLY A 335 8.82 -5.77 9.66
N GLY A 336 9.45 -6.74 10.30
CA GLY A 336 9.20 -8.15 10.03
C GLY A 336 8.21 -8.72 11.03
N ASN A 337 8.16 -10.04 11.02
CA ASN A 337 7.62 -10.86 12.09
C ASN A 337 8.72 -11.80 12.60
N SER A 338 8.44 -12.55 13.66
CA SER A 338 9.40 -13.53 14.22
C SER A 338 9.88 -14.59 13.22
N ALA A 339 9.07 -14.93 12.21
CA ALA A 339 9.44 -15.83 11.11
C ALA A 339 10.32 -15.17 10.02
N SER A 340 10.51 -13.86 10.06
CA SER A 340 11.17 -13.14 8.98
C SER A 340 12.65 -13.55 8.86
N PRO A 341 13.13 -13.83 7.62
CA PRO A 341 14.53 -14.16 7.38
C PRO A 341 15.46 -13.10 7.96
N ARG A 342 16.46 -13.54 8.71
CA ARG A 342 17.45 -12.66 9.32
C ARG A 342 18.74 -12.71 8.52
N THR A 343 19.06 -11.65 7.79
CA THR A 343 20.34 -11.54 7.09
C THR A 343 21.34 -10.85 8.01
N PHE A 344 22.40 -11.54 8.44
CA PHE A 344 23.32 -11.08 9.49
C PHE A 344 22.59 -10.62 10.78
N GLY A 345 21.48 -11.29 11.09
CA GLY A 345 20.63 -10.95 12.24
C GLY A 345 19.68 -9.77 12.01
N PHE A 346 19.74 -9.05 10.90
CA PHE A 346 18.88 -7.89 10.62
C PHE A 346 17.53 -8.31 10.06
N ILE A 347 16.47 -7.63 10.51
CA ILE A 347 15.14 -7.65 9.90
C ILE A 347 15.06 -6.42 9.01
N ALA A 348 15.06 -6.63 7.68
CA ALA A 348 15.10 -5.53 6.71
C ALA A 348 13.85 -4.64 6.77
N GLY A 349 12.66 -5.24 6.89
CA GLY A 349 11.39 -4.49 6.80
C GLY A 349 11.10 -4.03 5.36
N HIS A 350 10.27 -3.00 5.22
CA HIS A 350 9.98 -2.31 3.96
C HIS A 350 9.70 -0.83 4.22
N SER A 351 9.89 0.00 3.21
CA SER A 351 9.41 1.38 3.21
C SER A 351 8.95 1.77 1.82
N SER A 352 7.94 2.62 1.75
CA SER A 352 7.41 3.14 0.49
C SER A 352 7.00 4.60 0.64
N TRP A 353 6.98 5.28 -0.49
CA TRP A 353 6.32 6.57 -0.61
C TRP A 353 4.81 6.37 -0.81
N GLY A 354 4.07 7.47 -0.69
CA GLY A 354 2.64 7.51 -0.96
C GLY A 354 2.12 8.93 -0.85
N THR A 355 0.81 9.06 -0.91
CA THR A 355 0.13 10.29 -0.47
C THR A 355 -0.99 9.95 0.50
N ALA A 356 -1.40 10.93 1.30
CA ALA A 356 -2.61 10.81 2.09
C ALA A 356 -3.48 12.05 1.87
N ARG A 357 -4.79 11.85 1.76
CA ARG A 357 -5.74 12.93 1.47
C ARG A 357 -6.81 13.01 2.54
N VAL A 358 -7.18 14.23 2.89
CA VAL A 358 -8.32 14.48 3.77
C VAL A 358 -9.61 14.22 2.99
N GLU A 359 -10.33 13.19 3.38
CA GLU A 359 -11.65 12.84 2.84
C GLU A 359 -12.72 12.91 3.92
N ARG A 360 -13.99 12.83 3.52
CA ARG A 360 -15.11 12.73 4.46
C ARG A 360 -15.60 11.29 4.54
N ASN A 361 -15.77 10.79 5.75
CA ASN A 361 -16.50 9.55 5.99
C ASN A 361 -17.94 9.70 5.45
N PRO A 362 -18.40 8.85 4.52
CA PRO A 362 -19.73 9.01 3.94
C PRO A 362 -20.87 8.66 4.91
N TRP A 363 -20.58 7.97 6.02
CA TRP A 363 -21.58 7.63 7.04
C TRP A 363 -21.59 8.61 8.21
N THR A 364 -20.41 9.02 8.71
CA THR A 364 -20.29 9.88 9.90
C THR A 364 -20.04 11.35 9.58
N HIS A 365 -19.63 11.67 8.33
CA HIS A 365 -19.15 12.97 7.88
C HIS A 365 -17.88 13.50 8.55
N GLU A 366 -17.25 12.70 9.41
CA GLU A 366 -15.96 12.99 10.03
C GLU A 366 -14.84 13.03 8.99
N ALA A 367 -13.78 13.78 9.29
CA ALA A 367 -12.60 13.86 8.44
C ALA A 367 -11.74 12.60 8.62
N LEU A 368 -11.33 12.01 7.50
CA LEU A 368 -10.42 10.87 7.44
C LEU A 368 -9.15 11.27 6.70
N LEU A 369 -7.99 10.82 7.17
CA LEU A 369 -6.74 10.88 6.43
C LEU A 369 -6.54 9.56 5.67
N VAL A 370 -6.95 9.53 4.40
CA VAL A 370 -6.97 8.30 3.60
C VAL A 370 -5.63 8.13 2.87
N PRO A 371 -4.80 7.13 3.23
CA PRO A 371 -3.53 6.90 2.55
C PRO A 371 -3.71 6.15 1.23
N THR A 372 -2.85 6.47 0.27
CA THR A 372 -2.58 5.71 -0.94
C THR A 372 -1.10 5.42 -0.97
N TYR A 373 -0.74 4.15 -1.10
CA TYR A 373 0.63 3.69 -1.08
C TYR A 373 1.14 3.51 -2.51
N GLU A 374 2.31 4.09 -2.80
CA GLU A 374 3.02 3.95 -4.08
C GLU A 374 4.05 2.82 -3.92
N GLN A 375 3.58 1.58 -4.00
CA GLN A 375 4.35 0.39 -3.63
C GLN A 375 5.30 -0.04 -4.73
N VAL A 376 6.55 0.41 -4.69
CA VAL A 376 7.67 -0.31 -5.33
C VAL A 376 7.92 -1.57 -4.50
N TYR A 377 7.54 -2.74 -5.02
CA TYR A 377 7.52 -3.97 -4.22
C TYR A 377 7.91 -5.19 -5.04
N ALA A 378 8.93 -5.91 -4.59
CA ALA A 378 9.39 -7.14 -5.24
C ALA A 378 8.30 -8.21 -5.25
N HIS A 379 8.45 -9.15 -6.19
CA HIS A 379 7.59 -10.33 -6.24
C HIS A 379 7.70 -11.09 -4.92
N ASN A 380 6.55 -11.55 -4.41
CA ASN A 380 6.42 -12.11 -3.07
C ASN A 380 5.39 -13.24 -3.08
N SER A 381 5.46 -14.08 -2.06
CA SER A 381 4.58 -15.24 -1.89
C SER A 381 3.11 -14.89 -1.62
N ARG A 382 2.82 -13.64 -1.24
CA ARG A 382 1.45 -13.17 -0.98
C ARG A 382 0.78 -12.57 -2.21
N GLY A 383 1.52 -12.36 -3.30
CA GLY A 383 0.99 -11.73 -4.50
C GLY A 383 0.55 -10.28 -4.27
N ILE A 384 1.27 -9.56 -3.39
CA ILE A 384 1.18 -8.09 -3.33
C ILE A 384 1.87 -7.57 -4.59
N ILE A 385 1.16 -6.74 -5.36
CA ILE A 385 1.63 -6.30 -6.68
C ILE A 385 2.21 -4.89 -6.58
N SER A 386 3.41 -4.67 -7.12
CA SER A 386 3.97 -3.32 -7.19
C SER A 386 3.00 -2.40 -7.94
N GLY A 387 2.66 -1.24 -7.37
CA GLY A 387 1.63 -0.37 -7.91
C GLY A 387 0.99 0.50 -6.83
N ARG A 388 0.03 1.33 -7.24
CA ARG A 388 -0.75 2.17 -6.34
C ARG A 388 -1.76 1.30 -5.58
N GLN A 389 -1.81 1.38 -4.25
CA GLN A 389 -2.73 0.57 -3.43
C GLN A 389 -3.39 1.44 -2.36
N ASP A 390 -4.66 1.19 -2.06
CA ASP A 390 -5.30 1.78 -0.88
C ASP A 390 -4.98 1.00 0.41
N ALA A 391 -5.37 1.54 1.57
CA ALA A 391 -5.18 0.89 2.86
C ALA A 391 -5.87 -0.47 2.97
N ALA A 392 -7.05 -0.63 2.36
CA ALA A 392 -7.78 -1.88 2.42
C ALA A 392 -7.03 -2.99 1.68
N GLU A 393 -6.46 -2.71 0.51
CA GLU A 393 -5.71 -3.69 -0.27
C GLU A 393 -4.33 -3.98 0.32
N TYR A 394 -3.58 -2.93 0.65
CA TYR A 394 -2.19 -3.09 1.09
C TYR A 394 -2.07 -3.56 2.54
N TRP A 395 -2.92 -3.02 3.42
CA TRP A 395 -2.87 -3.26 4.85
C TRP A 395 -3.93 -4.27 5.30
N GLY A 396 -5.18 -4.06 4.85
CA GLY A 396 -6.39 -4.74 5.34
C GLY A 396 -6.77 -6.06 4.70
N ASN A 397 -6.18 -6.42 3.56
CA ASN A 397 -6.61 -7.58 2.78
C ASN A 397 -6.32 -8.87 3.54
N PHE A 398 -7.33 -9.73 3.69
CA PHE A 398 -7.23 -10.97 4.47
C PHE A 398 -6.25 -11.99 3.88
N GLN A 399 -6.04 -11.97 2.56
CA GLN A 399 -5.17 -12.93 1.88
C GLN A 399 -3.74 -12.44 1.72
N ARG A 400 -3.55 -11.12 1.57
CA ARG A 400 -2.24 -10.55 1.20
C ARG A 400 -1.81 -9.32 2.01
N GLY A 401 -2.71 -8.72 2.78
CA GLY A 401 -2.45 -7.49 3.52
C GLY A 401 -1.36 -7.65 4.59
N ASN A 402 -0.55 -6.60 4.77
CA ASN A 402 0.57 -6.66 5.73
C ASN A 402 0.14 -6.41 7.19
N GLY A 403 -0.97 -5.70 7.44
CA GLY A 403 -1.40 -5.27 8.78
C GLY A 403 -1.82 -6.39 9.72
N TRP A 404 -1.96 -7.62 9.21
CA TRP A 404 -2.30 -8.79 10.02
C TRP A 404 -1.12 -9.44 10.72
N SER A 405 0.10 -9.21 10.22
CA SER A 405 1.32 -9.91 10.69
C SER A 405 2.52 -8.99 10.89
N ARG A 406 2.35 -7.70 10.58
CA ARG A 406 3.40 -6.69 10.67
C ARG A 406 2.81 -5.45 11.32
N ALA A 407 3.56 -4.88 12.25
CA ALA A 407 3.32 -3.53 12.70
C ALA A 407 3.98 -2.55 11.71
N GLY A 408 3.32 -1.43 11.48
CA GLY A 408 3.73 -0.41 10.52
C GLY A 408 3.58 0.99 11.07
N THR A 409 4.23 1.93 10.42
CA THR A 409 4.10 3.35 10.71
C THR A 409 3.93 4.09 9.39
N ASP A 410 2.91 4.95 9.36
CA ASP A 410 2.69 5.91 8.29
C ASP A 410 2.98 7.31 8.82
N ILE A 411 3.82 8.08 8.11
CA ILE A 411 4.15 9.46 8.46
C ILE A 411 3.62 10.35 7.35
N ALA A 412 2.62 11.17 7.65
CA ALA A 412 2.02 12.10 6.72
C ALA A 412 2.62 13.50 6.91
N PHE A 413 3.39 13.96 5.92
CA PHE A 413 4.02 15.26 5.90
C PHE A 413 3.17 16.27 5.13
N PRO A 414 2.77 17.38 5.76
CA PRO A 414 2.14 18.51 5.09
C PRO A 414 3.21 19.30 4.31
N LEU A 415 3.39 18.97 3.02
CA LEU A 415 4.42 19.56 2.15
C LEU A 415 3.81 20.33 0.97
N PRO A 416 3.25 21.54 1.19
CA PRO A 416 2.79 22.45 0.14
C PRO A 416 3.80 22.63 -1.00
N ILE A 417 5.10 22.60 -0.69
CA ILE A 417 6.15 22.69 -1.71
C ILE A 417 6.04 21.62 -2.80
N LEU A 418 5.46 20.47 -2.48
CA LEU A 418 5.20 19.36 -3.42
C LEU A 418 3.74 19.30 -3.88
N THR A 419 2.78 19.62 -3.00
CA THR A 419 1.34 19.36 -3.23
C THR A 419 0.57 20.56 -3.76
N ASP A 420 1.05 21.79 -3.56
CA ASP A 420 0.39 22.99 -4.10
C ASP A 420 0.86 23.26 -5.55
N PRO A 421 -0.06 23.71 -6.42
CA PRO A 421 0.26 23.99 -7.82
C PRO A 421 1.14 25.23 -7.96
N LEU A 422 2.22 25.09 -8.75
CA LEU A 422 3.05 26.19 -9.24
C LEU A 422 2.46 26.76 -10.53
N ARG A 423 2.48 28.09 -10.68
CA ARG A 423 2.02 28.75 -11.91
C ARG A 423 3.20 29.03 -12.85
N ILE A 424 3.38 28.17 -13.86
CA ILE A 424 4.47 28.29 -14.84
C ILE A 424 3.87 28.41 -16.24
N LYS A 425 4.17 29.49 -16.99
CA LYS A 425 3.61 29.76 -18.33
C LYS A 425 2.08 29.73 -18.38
N GLY A 426 1.41 30.16 -17.30
CA GLY A 426 -0.05 30.13 -17.21
C GLY A 426 -0.65 28.75 -16.97
N GLN A 427 0.18 27.71 -16.78
CA GLN A 427 -0.24 26.37 -16.42
C GLN A 427 -0.04 26.14 -14.92
N ASN A 428 -0.94 25.36 -14.32
CA ASN A 428 -0.82 24.90 -12.94
C ASN A 428 -0.10 23.54 -12.96
N ILE A 429 1.06 23.47 -12.32
CA ILE A 429 1.90 22.28 -12.30
C ILE A 429 2.16 21.88 -10.87
N VAL A 430 1.82 20.65 -10.51
CA VAL A 430 2.02 20.13 -9.16
C VAL A 430 3.27 19.24 -9.15
N PRO A 431 4.33 19.56 -8.40
CA PRO A 431 5.55 18.74 -8.34
C PRO A 431 5.28 17.29 -7.92
N MET A 432 4.27 17.04 -7.08
CA MET A 432 3.86 15.69 -6.69
C MET A 432 3.48 14.80 -7.88
N ASP A 433 2.94 15.36 -8.97
CA ASP A 433 2.59 14.57 -10.15
C ASP A 433 3.83 14.01 -10.86
N TRP A 434 4.97 14.70 -10.78
CA TRP A 434 6.26 14.18 -11.26
C TRP A 434 6.73 13.01 -10.40
N ILE A 435 6.61 13.13 -9.08
CA ILE A 435 6.99 12.06 -8.14
C ILE A 435 6.14 10.81 -8.41
N ARG A 436 4.83 10.96 -8.54
CA ARG A 436 3.92 9.84 -8.86
C ARG A 436 4.26 9.18 -10.19
N PHE A 437 4.61 9.97 -11.20
CA PHE A 437 5.00 9.45 -12.50
C PHE A 437 6.24 8.55 -12.41
N HIS A 438 7.32 9.02 -11.80
CA HIS A 438 8.56 8.22 -11.67
C HIS A 438 8.40 7.03 -10.72
N LEU A 439 7.55 7.15 -9.69
CA LEU A 439 7.18 5.99 -8.87
C LEU A 439 6.41 4.97 -9.71
N SER A 440 5.47 5.40 -10.55
CA SER A 440 4.71 4.51 -11.46
C SER A 440 5.62 3.79 -12.45
N GLU A 441 6.62 4.49 -13.00
CA GLU A 441 7.66 3.87 -13.83
C GLU A 441 8.40 2.78 -13.03
N MET A 442 8.86 3.08 -11.82
CA MET A 442 9.57 2.09 -11.00
C MET A 442 8.69 0.91 -10.62
N MET A 443 7.41 1.15 -10.31
CA MET A 443 6.45 0.09 -10.00
C MET A 443 6.20 -0.82 -11.21
N TYR A 444 6.07 -0.24 -12.40
CA TYR A 444 5.95 -0.97 -13.66
C TYR A 444 7.15 -1.89 -13.93
N ARG A 445 8.37 -1.39 -13.72
CA ARG A 445 9.61 -2.19 -13.81
C ARG A 445 9.64 -3.35 -12.83
N TYR A 446 9.18 -3.12 -11.59
CA TYR A 446 9.08 -4.16 -10.58
C TYR A 446 8.02 -5.23 -10.91
N ARG A 447 6.91 -4.85 -11.56
CA ARG A 447 5.88 -5.81 -12.03
C ARG A 447 6.38 -6.70 -13.16
N THR A 448 7.16 -6.16 -14.09
CA THR A 448 7.66 -6.90 -15.26
C THR A 448 9.01 -7.56 -15.00
N GLY A 449 9.70 -7.19 -13.92
CA GLY A 449 11.08 -7.62 -13.66
C GLY A 449 12.06 -7.11 -14.72
N ASP A 450 11.80 -5.93 -15.30
CA ASP A 450 12.48 -5.41 -16.50
C ASP A 450 12.54 -6.46 -17.63
N GLY A 451 11.42 -7.16 -17.83
CA GLY A 451 11.24 -8.15 -18.89
C GLY A 451 11.57 -9.59 -18.49
N SER A 452 12.24 -9.80 -17.35
CA SER A 452 12.56 -11.16 -16.87
C SER A 452 11.38 -11.89 -16.20
N GLY A 453 10.27 -11.19 -15.96
CA GLY A 453 9.11 -11.73 -15.23
C GLY A 453 9.31 -11.85 -13.72
N VAL A 454 10.41 -11.33 -13.16
CA VAL A 454 10.64 -11.36 -11.70
C VAL A 454 11.52 -10.20 -11.21
N ALA A 455 11.23 -9.72 -10.01
CA ALA A 455 12.01 -8.71 -9.31
C ALA A 455 12.33 -9.20 -7.89
N PHE A 456 13.59 -9.10 -7.47
CA PHE A 456 14.08 -9.58 -6.18
C PHE A 456 14.66 -8.46 -5.33
N VAL A 457 14.52 -8.59 -4.01
CA VAL A 457 15.34 -7.85 -3.05
C VAL A 457 16.64 -8.59 -2.82
N THR A 458 17.76 -7.89 -2.90
CA THR A 458 19.11 -8.39 -2.61
C THR A 458 19.78 -7.49 -1.57
N ALA A 459 21.03 -7.76 -1.17
CA ALA A 459 21.75 -6.79 -0.31
C ALA A 459 22.30 -5.58 -1.09
N CYS A 460 22.12 -5.55 -2.42
CA CYS A 460 22.58 -4.47 -3.30
C CYS A 460 21.43 -3.79 -4.06
N SER A 461 20.23 -4.37 -4.05
CA SER A 461 18.99 -3.83 -4.60
C SER A 461 17.89 -3.97 -3.56
N SER A 462 17.18 -2.89 -3.26
CA SER A 462 16.05 -2.95 -2.34
C SER A 462 14.95 -2.04 -2.83
N CYS A 463 13.70 -2.46 -2.59
CA CYS A 463 12.52 -1.68 -2.91
C CYS A 463 12.60 -0.24 -2.39
N ALA A 464 13.09 -0.08 -1.15
CA ALA A 464 13.29 1.21 -0.52
C ALA A 464 14.30 2.08 -1.29
N GLN A 465 15.46 1.51 -1.65
CA GLN A 465 16.48 2.26 -2.38
C GLN A 465 15.97 2.73 -3.76
N ASP A 466 15.19 1.90 -4.45
CA ASP A 466 14.73 2.20 -5.80
C ASP A 466 13.54 3.19 -5.80
N SER A 467 12.61 3.06 -4.85
CA SER A 467 11.57 4.07 -4.63
C SER A 467 12.15 5.44 -4.31
N ASN A 468 13.26 5.45 -3.57
CA ASN A 468 13.99 6.65 -3.18
C ASN A 468 14.75 7.30 -4.33
N GLN A 469 15.31 6.49 -5.23
CA GLN A 469 15.90 6.98 -6.47
C GLN A 469 14.83 7.61 -7.36
N ALA A 470 13.67 6.95 -7.52
CA ALA A 470 12.56 7.50 -8.29
C ALA A 470 12.09 8.86 -7.73
N PHE A 471 11.95 8.97 -6.40
CA PHE A 471 11.57 10.23 -5.74
C PHE A 471 12.57 11.37 -6.00
N LEU A 472 13.87 11.14 -5.78
CA LEU A 472 14.88 12.18 -6.01
C LEU A 472 14.95 12.56 -7.50
N THR A 473 14.90 11.57 -8.38
CA THR A 473 14.93 11.78 -9.84
C THR A 473 13.79 12.70 -10.25
N ALA A 474 12.57 12.43 -9.80
CA ALA A 474 11.42 13.28 -10.09
C ALA A 474 11.63 14.75 -9.72
N ILE A 475 12.16 15.02 -8.52
CA ILE A 475 12.42 16.39 -8.06
C ILE A 475 13.49 17.05 -8.94
N GLU A 476 14.57 16.34 -9.23
CA GLU A 476 15.67 16.87 -10.05
C GLU A 476 15.26 17.13 -11.50
N GLU A 477 14.45 16.24 -12.08
CA GLU A 477 13.92 16.39 -13.43
C GLU A 477 12.93 17.53 -13.49
N PHE A 478 12.06 17.68 -12.50
CA PHE A 478 11.19 18.84 -12.37
C PHE A 478 11.99 20.15 -12.33
N ILE A 479 13.04 20.24 -11.50
CA ILE A 479 13.90 21.42 -11.39
C ILE A 479 14.62 21.70 -12.72
N ARG A 480 15.14 20.66 -13.39
CA ARG A 480 15.84 20.77 -14.68
C ARG A 480 14.89 21.24 -15.78
N TRP A 481 13.70 20.64 -15.85
CA TRP A 481 12.64 21.04 -16.76
C TRP A 481 12.27 22.50 -16.52
N HIS A 482 12.00 22.87 -15.27
CA HIS A 482 11.67 24.24 -14.89
C HIS A 482 12.72 25.24 -15.40
N LYS A 483 14.02 25.01 -15.10
CA LYS A 483 15.14 25.83 -15.56
C LYS A 483 15.24 25.95 -17.09
N SER A 484 14.87 24.88 -17.81
CA SER A 484 14.84 24.91 -19.27
C SER A 484 13.71 25.79 -19.83
N GLN A 485 12.61 25.92 -19.08
CA GLN A 485 11.44 26.71 -19.50
C GLN A 485 11.56 28.19 -19.15
N THR A 486 12.39 28.56 -18.17
CA THR A 486 12.39 29.89 -17.51
C THR A 486 13.51 30.84 -17.90
N LYS A 487 14.19 30.64 -19.05
CA LYS A 487 15.21 31.60 -19.51
C LYS A 487 14.71 33.07 -19.57
N ASP A 488 13.40 33.30 -19.69
CA ASP A 488 12.79 34.64 -19.77
C ASP A 488 11.44 34.80 -19.01
N LEU A 489 11.18 34.05 -17.92
CA LEU A 489 9.87 34.08 -17.24
C LEU A 489 9.85 34.84 -15.90
N GLU A 490 8.88 35.74 -15.77
CA GLU A 490 8.49 36.30 -14.47
C GLU A 490 7.64 35.30 -13.68
N LEU A 491 8.29 34.59 -12.75
CA LEU A 491 7.60 33.84 -11.71
C LEU A 491 7.12 34.79 -10.61
N SER A 492 5.96 34.47 -10.02
CA SER A 492 5.50 35.16 -8.81
C SER A 492 6.51 34.98 -7.66
N PRO A 493 6.57 35.89 -6.68
CA PRO A 493 7.43 35.72 -5.51
C PRO A 493 7.19 34.40 -4.78
N GLN A 494 5.93 33.96 -4.70
CA GLN A 494 5.54 32.70 -4.06
C GLN A 494 6.09 31.49 -4.83
N ASP A 495 5.92 31.44 -6.15
CA ASP A 495 6.44 30.34 -6.97
C ASP A 495 7.97 30.27 -6.88
N ARG A 496 8.66 31.42 -6.88
CA ARG A 496 10.13 31.49 -6.70
C ARG A 496 10.57 30.89 -5.37
N THR A 497 9.89 31.22 -4.28
CA THR A 497 10.17 30.65 -2.96
C THR A 497 9.94 29.14 -2.96
N GLN A 498 8.83 28.66 -3.52
CA GLN A 498 8.52 27.23 -3.57
C GLN A 498 9.57 26.46 -4.39
N ILE A 499 9.99 26.98 -5.54
CA ILE A 499 11.06 26.36 -6.35
C ILE A 499 12.39 26.35 -5.60
N ALA A 500 12.77 27.44 -4.93
CA ALA A 500 14.00 27.48 -4.13
C ALA A 500 13.97 26.46 -2.98
N LEU A 501 12.82 26.25 -2.35
CA LEU A 501 12.64 25.22 -1.33
C LEU A 501 12.76 23.80 -1.91
N LEU A 502 12.25 23.55 -3.13
CA LEU A 502 12.44 22.27 -3.83
C LEU A 502 13.91 22.01 -4.16
N GLU A 503 14.64 23.03 -4.61
CA GLU A 503 16.09 22.92 -4.84
C GLU A 503 16.85 22.61 -3.54
N GLN A 504 16.47 23.27 -2.45
CA GLN A 504 17.06 23.02 -1.13
C GLN A 504 16.74 21.60 -0.64
N LEU A 505 15.53 21.11 -0.82
CA LEU A 505 15.14 19.74 -0.51
C LEU A 505 16.00 18.73 -1.28
N ALA A 506 16.21 18.93 -2.58
CA ALA A 506 17.07 18.06 -3.39
C ALA A 506 18.52 18.07 -2.90
N LEU A 507 19.05 19.23 -2.50
CA LEU A 507 20.39 19.36 -1.94
C LEU A 507 20.54 18.66 -0.59
N ASP A 508 19.58 18.83 0.32
CA ASP A 508 19.62 18.20 1.64
C ASP A 508 19.45 16.68 1.53
N TYR A 509 18.62 16.21 0.60
CA TYR A 509 18.53 14.79 0.25
C TYR A 509 19.89 14.24 -0.22
N ARG A 510 20.54 14.90 -1.18
CA ARG A 510 21.87 14.49 -1.69
C ARG A 510 22.93 14.50 -0.61
N ARG A 511 22.89 15.47 0.31
CA ARG A 511 23.82 15.54 1.45
C ARG A 511 23.64 14.33 2.37
N GLU A 512 22.40 13.92 2.60
CA GLU A 512 22.06 12.85 3.53
C GLU A 512 22.33 11.44 2.94
N PHE A 513 21.99 11.22 1.68
CA PHE A 513 22.03 9.90 1.04
C PHE A 513 23.19 9.73 0.03
N GLY A 514 23.90 10.81 -0.29
CA GLY A 514 24.94 10.85 -1.31
C GLY A 514 24.35 10.99 -2.72
N SER A 515 25.17 11.44 -3.68
CA SER A 515 24.82 11.59 -5.10
C SER A 515 24.70 10.25 -5.84
N GLN A 516 24.27 9.18 -5.16
CA GLN A 516 24.32 7.83 -5.70
C GLN A 516 23.57 7.79 -7.02
N HIS A 517 24.36 7.72 -8.08
CA HIS A 517 23.93 7.54 -9.45
C HIS A 517 22.83 6.51 -9.48
N LEU A 518 21.72 6.87 -10.12
CA LEU A 518 20.76 5.98 -10.76
C LEU A 518 21.51 4.70 -11.12
N LEU A 519 21.42 3.67 -10.28
CA LEU A 519 21.93 2.39 -10.74
C LEU A 519 21.01 2.06 -11.91
N PRO A 520 21.52 1.66 -13.08
CA PRO A 520 20.66 0.89 -13.98
C PRO A 520 20.05 -0.21 -13.10
N PHE A 521 18.73 -0.36 -13.14
CA PHE A 521 18.04 -1.42 -12.41
C PHE A 521 18.81 -2.72 -12.65
N LEU A 522 19.57 -3.14 -11.65
CA LEU A 522 20.28 -4.39 -11.70
C LEU A 522 19.22 -5.40 -11.31
N GLY A 523 18.40 -5.83 -12.26
CA GLY A 523 17.53 -7.01 -12.11
C GLY A 523 18.31 -8.31 -11.85
N ASN A 524 19.59 -8.24 -11.50
CA ASN A 524 20.54 -9.30 -11.77
C ASN A 524 21.07 -9.86 -10.45
N GLU A 525 20.46 -11.01 -10.12
CA GLU A 525 20.90 -12.08 -9.22
C GLU A 525 20.62 -11.95 -7.72
N PRO A 526 19.83 -12.90 -7.15
CA PRO A 526 19.81 -13.14 -5.71
C PRO A 526 21.24 -13.28 -5.18
N ILE A 527 21.55 -12.71 -4.02
CA ILE A 527 22.88 -12.86 -3.40
C ILE A 527 23.22 -14.31 -3.08
N SER A 528 22.23 -15.19 -2.93
CA SER A 528 22.50 -16.63 -2.84
C SER A 528 23.18 -17.16 -4.10
N THR A 529 22.88 -16.61 -5.27
CA THR A 529 23.56 -16.88 -6.56
C THR A 529 24.78 -15.98 -6.76
N VAL A 530 24.81 -14.70 -6.39
CA VAL A 530 26.06 -13.91 -6.47
C VAL A 530 27.13 -14.38 -5.48
N VAL A 531 26.77 -14.90 -4.31
CA VAL A 531 27.75 -15.40 -3.33
C VAL A 531 28.11 -16.87 -3.60
N ARG A 532 27.23 -17.66 -4.23
CA ARG A 532 27.55 -19.03 -4.68
C ARG A 532 28.19 -19.11 -6.08
N ASN A 533 27.86 -18.20 -7.00
CA ASN A 533 28.32 -18.12 -8.39
C ASN A 533 29.23 -16.91 -8.69
N ALA A 534 29.57 -16.05 -7.72
CA ALA A 534 30.72 -15.16 -7.92
C ALA A 534 31.98 -16.03 -7.96
N ASP A 535 32.38 -16.37 -9.18
CA ASP A 535 33.67 -16.97 -9.50
C ASP A 535 34.82 -16.02 -9.09
N SER A 536 34.54 -14.74 -8.80
CA SER A 536 35.53 -13.75 -8.39
C SER A 536 35.38 -13.21 -6.96
N LYS A 537 36.51 -13.13 -6.25
CA LYS A 537 36.64 -12.46 -4.93
C LYS A 537 36.21 -10.98 -4.97
N THR A 538 36.28 -10.35 -6.13
CA THR A 538 36.01 -8.93 -6.37
C THR A 538 34.53 -8.57 -6.24
N GLU A 539 33.63 -9.43 -6.72
CA GLU A 539 32.18 -9.18 -6.65
C GLU A 539 31.65 -9.28 -5.22
N LYS A 540 32.16 -10.24 -4.45
CA LYS A 540 31.85 -10.36 -3.01
C LYS A 540 32.31 -9.12 -2.22
N LEU A 541 33.50 -8.60 -2.52
CA LEU A 541 34.00 -7.37 -1.90
C LEU A 541 33.20 -6.14 -2.31
N ARG A 542 32.74 -6.06 -3.57
CA ARG A 542 31.91 -4.96 -4.05
C ARG A 542 30.54 -4.93 -3.36
N ALA A 543 29.90 -6.09 -3.17
CA ALA A 543 28.63 -6.18 -2.46
C ALA A 543 28.74 -5.72 -0.99
N ILE A 544 29.82 -6.11 -0.30
CA ILE A 544 30.11 -5.65 1.07
C ILE A 544 30.36 -4.15 1.10
N TYR A 545 31.17 -3.63 0.16
CA TYR A 545 31.44 -2.20 0.05
C TYR A 545 30.16 -1.39 -0.19
N TRP A 546 29.26 -1.86 -1.06
CA TRP A 546 27.96 -1.21 -1.29
C TRP A 546 27.05 -1.30 -0.07
N GLY A 547 26.94 -2.45 0.58
CA GLY A 547 26.17 -2.58 1.83
C GLY A 547 26.63 -1.60 2.91
N LEU A 548 27.95 -1.39 3.05
CA LEU A 548 28.53 -0.47 4.03
C LEU A 548 28.40 1.00 3.64
N THR A 549 28.56 1.34 2.36
CA THR A 549 28.49 2.74 1.90
C THR A 549 27.07 3.23 1.65
N ARG A 550 26.12 2.32 1.42
CA ARG A 550 24.74 2.62 1.02
C ARG A 550 23.69 2.23 2.06
N TYR A 551 24.11 1.86 3.27
CA TYR A 551 23.19 1.42 4.34
C TYR A 551 22.04 2.40 4.62
N ARG A 552 22.24 3.71 4.41
CA ARG A 552 21.24 4.75 4.67
C ARG A 552 20.01 4.63 3.77
N SER A 553 20.15 4.13 2.55
CA SER A 553 19.06 3.95 1.58
C SER A 553 18.64 2.48 1.43
N LEU A 554 19.51 1.53 1.78
CA LEU A 554 19.23 0.10 1.73
C LEU A 554 18.34 -0.42 2.87
N PHE A 555 18.45 0.17 4.07
CA PHE A 555 17.68 -0.29 5.23
C PHE A 555 16.47 0.62 5.46
N PRO A 556 15.23 0.12 5.29
CA PRO A 556 13.99 0.88 5.47
C PRO A 556 13.93 1.75 6.73
N ARG A 557 14.33 1.20 7.89
CA ARG A 557 14.33 1.97 9.14
C ARG A 557 15.30 3.15 9.10
N ALA A 558 16.54 2.88 8.70
CA ALA A 558 17.58 3.91 8.62
C ALA A 558 17.24 5.00 7.60
N PHE A 559 16.58 4.60 6.51
CA PHE A 559 16.07 5.52 5.52
C PHE A 559 14.99 6.43 6.12
N VAL A 560 13.94 5.86 6.70
CA VAL A 560 12.80 6.63 7.24
C VAL A 560 13.25 7.61 8.32
N ASP A 561 14.14 7.18 9.22
CA ASP A 561 14.69 8.05 10.27
C ASP A 561 15.41 9.28 9.70
N ARG A 562 16.24 9.07 8.68
CA ARG A 562 17.03 10.13 8.06
C ARG A 562 16.16 11.03 7.18
N MET A 563 15.23 10.41 6.45
CA MET A 563 14.31 11.12 5.57
C MET A 563 13.34 12.00 6.36
N PHE A 564 12.88 11.56 7.54
CA PHE A 564 12.15 12.41 8.46
C PHE A 564 12.94 13.69 8.80
N GLY A 565 14.23 13.55 9.10
CA GLY A 565 15.12 14.69 9.35
C GLY A 565 15.27 15.64 8.15
N VAL A 566 15.26 15.10 6.93
CA VAL A 566 15.35 15.89 5.69
C VAL A 566 14.02 16.57 5.35
N LEU A 567 12.86 15.93 5.57
CA LEU A 567 11.55 16.50 5.23
C LEU A 567 11.03 17.48 6.28
N ARG A 568 11.34 17.24 7.56
CA ARG A 568 10.83 18.02 8.69
C ARG A 568 10.97 19.55 8.52
N PRO A 569 12.10 20.11 8.03
CA PRO A 569 12.25 21.56 7.85
C PRO A 569 11.28 22.16 6.83
N PHE A 570 10.72 21.35 5.93
CA PHE A 570 9.81 21.78 4.87
C PHE A 570 8.33 21.56 5.21
N ALA A 571 8.03 20.85 6.31
CA ALA A 571 6.67 20.53 6.73
C ALA A 571 5.95 21.73 7.36
N PHE A 572 4.70 21.97 6.94
CA PHE A 572 3.85 23.06 7.42
C PHE A 572 2.86 22.59 8.49
N GLY A 573 2.85 23.22 9.66
CA GLY A 573 1.91 22.86 10.72
C GLY A 573 2.24 21.53 11.39
N ARG A 574 1.43 20.49 11.13
CA ARG A 574 1.41 19.24 11.92
C ARG A 574 1.76 18.02 11.06
N THR A 575 2.86 17.34 11.35
CA THR A 575 3.08 15.98 10.82
C THR A 575 2.29 14.99 11.66
N LEU A 576 1.55 14.13 10.98
CA LEU A 576 0.76 13.08 11.60
C LEU A 576 1.52 11.77 11.48
N ILE A 577 1.63 11.03 12.58
CA ILE A 577 2.24 9.71 12.61
C ILE A 577 1.13 8.74 12.97
N ILE A 578 0.85 7.78 12.11
CA ILE A 578 -0.13 6.72 12.37
C ILE A 578 0.66 5.45 12.65
N GLN A 579 0.65 5.03 13.91
CA GLN A 579 1.19 3.74 14.30
C GLN A 579 0.09 2.69 14.16
N THR A 580 0.42 1.64 13.40
CA THR A 580 -0.50 0.55 13.15
C THR A 580 -0.03 -0.68 13.91
N GLY A 581 -0.82 -1.08 14.90
CA GLY A 581 -0.75 -2.38 15.55
C GLY A 581 -1.20 -3.52 14.63
N LEU A 582 -1.37 -4.72 15.20
CA LEU A 582 -1.99 -5.83 14.48
C LEU A 582 -3.49 -5.58 14.34
N MET A 583 -4.05 -5.89 13.16
CA MET A 583 -5.48 -5.74 12.86
C MET A 583 -6.43 -6.58 13.73
N ALA A 584 -5.91 -7.62 14.39
CA ALA A 584 -6.64 -8.43 15.35
C ALA A 584 -5.73 -8.93 16.47
N LEU A 585 -6.34 -9.15 17.63
CA LEU A 585 -5.70 -9.72 18.81
C LEU A 585 -5.84 -11.24 18.76
N ASP A 586 -4.74 -11.92 18.49
CA ASP A 586 -4.63 -13.35 18.81
C ASP A 586 -3.48 -13.57 19.80
N PRO A 587 -3.78 -13.63 21.13
CA PRO A 587 -2.79 -13.98 22.15
C PRO A 587 -2.20 -15.37 21.96
N SER A 588 -2.88 -16.22 21.17
CA SER A 588 -2.44 -17.56 20.76
C SER A 588 -1.89 -17.59 19.34
N ALA A 589 -1.71 -16.43 18.68
CA ALA A 589 -1.02 -16.37 17.40
C ALA A 589 0.34 -17.05 17.59
N PRO A 590 0.69 -18.02 16.74
CA PRO A 590 1.93 -18.74 16.90
C PRO A 590 3.09 -17.74 16.90
N GLU A 591 4.09 -17.97 17.76
CA GLU A 591 5.15 -17.00 18.09
C GLU A 591 5.85 -16.43 16.85
N ASN A 592 5.87 -17.21 15.77
CA ASN A 592 6.43 -16.86 14.46
C ASN A 592 5.68 -15.72 13.73
N LEU A 593 4.45 -15.40 14.11
CA LEU A 593 3.64 -14.29 13.57
C LEU A 593 3.73 -13.00 14.39
N GLN A 594 4.46 -13.01 15.51
CA GLN A 594 4.61 -11.83 16.35
C GLN A 594 5.37 -10.72 15.59
N PRO A 595 4.85 -9.48 15.55
CA PRO A 595 5.49 -8.38 14.84
C PRO A 595 6.83 -8.05 15.48
N LYS A 596 7.80 -7.70 14.64
CA LYS A 596 9.15 -7.29 15.07
C LYS A 596 9.54 -6.00 14.35
N PRO A 597 10.11 -5.02 15.07
CA PRO A 597 10.48 -3.75 14.47
C PRO A 597 11.57 -3.97 13.41
N PRO A 598 11.61 -3.14 12.35
CA PRO A 598 12.71 -3.18 11.39
C PRO A 598 14.01 -2.81 12.12
N THR A 599 15.07 -3.57 11.88
CA THR A 599 16.32 -3.40 12.62
C THR A 599 17.09 -2.19 12.10
N SER A 600 17.49 -1.29 12.99
CA SER A 600 18.47 -0.23 12.66
C SER A 600 19.90 -0.78 12.75
N PRO A 601 20.75 -0.65 11.70
CA PRO A 601 22.17 -1.03 11.77
C PRO A 601 22.91 -0.38 12.94
N LEU A 602 22.57 0.86 13.27
CA LEU A 602 23.20 1.64 14.33
C LEU A 602 22.81 1.17 15.73
N SER A 603 21.57 0.67 15.94
CA SER A 603 21.15 0.18 17.26
C SER A 603 21.90 -1.09 17.64
N LYS A 604 22.16 -1.99 16.67
CA LYS A 604 22.98 -3.18 16.89
C LYS A 604 24.46 -2.89 17.10
N LEU A 605 25.04 -1.95 16.35
CA LEU A 605 26.41 -1.50 16.58
C LEU A 605 26.57 -0.89 17.98
N ARG A 606 25.62 -0.07 18.44
CA ARG A 606 25.61 0.44 19.81
C ARG A 606 25.46 -0.66 20.85
N GLY A 607 24.59 -1.64 20.61
CA GLY A 607 24.42 -2.82 21.49
C GLY A 607 25.69 -3.66 21.60
N PHE A 608 26.36 -3.92 20.47
CA PHE A 608 27.64 -4.62 20.42
C PHE A 608 28.74 -3.84 21.14
N CYS A 609 28.86 -2.53 20.92
CA CYS A 609 29.82 -1.72 21.67
C CYS A 609 29.51 -1.72 23.17
N ARG A 610 28.24 -1.62 23.57
CA ARG A 610 27.85 -1.70 25.00
C ARG A 610 28.16 -3.07 25.61
N SER A 611 27.97 -4.18 24.89
CA SER A 611 28.33 -5.51 25.40
C SER A 611 29.85 -5.69 25.47
N LEU A 612 30.60 -5.14 24.52
CA LEU A 612 32.07 -5.16 24.54
C LEU A 612 32.62 -4.34 25.71
N PHE A 613 32.08 -3.14 25.95
CA PHE A 613 32.46 -2.30 27.08
C PHE A 613 32.00 -2.90 28.41
N GLY A 614 30.82 -3.52 28.48
CA GLY A 614 30.36 -4.23 29.67
C GLY A 614 31.18 -5.50 30.00
N ALA A 615 31.77 -6.13 28.99
CA ALA A 615 32.69 -7.26 29.16
C ALA A 615 34.16 -6.85 29.43
N LEU A 616 34.50 -5.57 29.24
CA LEU A 616 35.81 -4.98 29.58
C LEU A 616 35.80 -4.27 30.93
N VAL A 617 34.62 -4.01 31.50
CA VAL A 617 34.40 -3.37 32.81
C VAL A 617 34.06 -4.39 33.91
N ASN A 618 33.76 -5.65 33.54
CA ASN A 618 33.79 -6.81 34.43
C ASN A 618 35.08 -7.60 34.19
#